data_AF-A0A7J7K8I1-F1
#
_entry.id   AF-A0A7J7K8I1-F1
#
_cell.length_a   1.000
_cell.length_b   1.000
_cell.length_c   1.000
_cell.angle_alpha   90.00
_cell.angle_beta   90.00
_cell.angle_gamma   90.00
#
_symmetry.space_group_name_H-M   'P 1'
#
loop_
_entity.id
_entity.type
_entity.pdbx_description
1 polymer ?
#
loop_
_entity_poly.entity_id
_entity_poly.type
_entity_poly.pdbx_seq_one_letter_code
_entity_poly.pdbx_strand_id
1 'polypeptide(L)'
;MLLHAPLHCSQWTPSNIRMSLDCCNERDSLAEQLQMLGAETILTSNFEPRCTHVILNKPQRNEKFLCALVRGLWLLDTSYVKSSVQSNSLLPEEKYEWGNPKATHIAATNPSIQTYASAAYRRRVAVQNGNGCNPFSDWRVILALPKDKVESMRRILEMGGASIVSCSELPADLSVVTHVFIDSKKSGLKREEIQSLLASEAKCLKAEYIPAYLVNDSSFDETKLKFELPPERASRNESNFSSSRSTRRTSTRS
;
A
#
# COMPACT_ATOMS: atom_id res chain seq x y z
N MET A 1 -13.73 21.86 -6.07
CA MET A 1 -12.87 20.67 -5.88
C MET A 1 -13.06 19.79 -7.09
N LEU A 2 -12.08 19.75 -8.00
CA LEU A 2 -12.18 18.99 -9.24
C LEU A 2 -12.16 17.50 -8.91
N LEU A 3 -13.34 16.87 -8.89
CA LEU A 3 -13.48 15.43 -8.97
C LEU A 3 -12.86 15.00 -10.31
N HIS A 4 -11.68 14.38 -10.26
CA HIS A 4 -11.13 13.73 -11.45
C HIS A 4 -12.09 12.59 -11.82
N ALA A 5 -12.73 12.74 -12.99
CA ALA A 5 -13.54 11.67 -13.57
C ALA A 5 -12.68 10.39 -13.69
N PRO A 6 -13.26 9.19 -13.46
CA PRO A 6 -12.55 7.95 -13.69
C PRO A 6 -12.07 7.91 -15.15
N LEU A 7 -10.78 7.69 -15.34
CA LEU A 7 -10.19 7.58 -16.67
C LEU A 7 -10.90 6.43 -17.40
N HIS A 8 -11.75 6.77 -18.36
CA HIS A 8 -12.40 5.80 -19.24
C HIS A 8 -11.32 4.98 -19.96
N CYS A 9 -11.55 3.66 -20.05
CA CYS A 9 -10.66 2.64 -20.62
C CYS A 9 -10.28 2.86 -22.12
N SER A 10 -10.80 3.90 -22.77
CA SER A 10 -10.78 4.07 -24.23
C SER A 10 -9.72 5.06 -24.77
N GLN A 11 -8.65 5.37 -24.04
CA GLN A 11 -7.61 6.30 -24.51
C GLN A 11 -6.17 5.77 -24.41
N TRP A 12 -5.99 4.47 -24.65
CA TRP A 12 -4.66 3.91 -24.86
C TRP A 12 -4.19 4.20 -26.29
N THR A 13 -3.53 5.35 -26.46
CA THR A 13 -2.69 5.63 -27.63
C THR A 13 -1.22 5.56 -27.22
N PRO A 14 -0.31 5.12 -28.12
CA PRO A 14 1.14 5.10 -27.86
C PRO A 14 1.71 6.45 -27.36
N SER A 15 1.02 7.55 -27.62
CA SER A 15 1.37 8.91 -27.20
C SER A 15 1.15 9.22 -25.71
N ASN A 16 0.67 8.27 -24.89
CA ASN A 16 0.38 8.48 -23.46
C ASN A 16 1.16 7.55 -22.51
N ILE A 17 2.29 6.99 -22.95
CA ILE A 17 3.11 6.10 -22.13
C ILE A 17 3.89 6.90 -21.07
N ARG A 18 3.46 6.75 -19.81
CA ARG A 18 4.10 7.32 -18.61
C ARG A 18 4.55 6.22 -17.67
N MET A 19 5.85 6.08 -17.48
CA MET A 19 6.46 4.99 -16.73
C MET A 19 6.99 5.47 -15.39
N SER A 20 6.46 4.92 -14.30
CA SER A 20 7.05 5.06 -12.97
C SER A 20 8.11 3.99 -12.77
N LEU A 21 9.23 4.34 -12.14
CA LEU A 21 10.28 3.37 -11.81
C LEU A 21 10.30 3.09 -10.31
N ASP A 22 10.24 1.80 -9.96
CA ASP A 22 10.28 1.26 -8.60
C ASP A 22 11.39 0.21 -8.46
N CYS A 23 12.55 0.52 -9.06
CA CYS A 23 13.78 -0.26 -9.00
C CYS A 23 14.86 0.56 -8.27
N CYS A 24 15.64 -0.06 -7.37
CA CYS A 24 16.55 0.69 -6.49
C CYS A 24 17.95 0.93 -7.08
N ASN A 25 18.48 0.02 -7.88
CA ASN A 25 19.91 0.02 -8.24
C ASN A 25 20.21 0.63 -9.63
N GLU A 26 19.20 0.78 -10.48
CA GLU A 26 19.39 1.20 -11.88
C GLU A 26 18.35 2.25 -12.31
N ARG A 27 17.66 2.87 -11.36
CA ARG A 27 16.49 3.73 -11.61
C ARG A 27 16.78 4.81 -12.64
N ASP A 28 17.82 5.59 -12.41
CA ASP A 28 18.07 6.78 -13.22
C ASP A 28 18.59 6.39 -14.63
N SER A 29 19.44 5.35 -14.72
CA SER A 29 19.89 4.82 -16.01
C SER A 29 18.76 4.20 -16.85
N LEU A 30 17.83 3.48 -16.23
CA LEU A 30 16.66 2.94 -16.93
C LEU A 30 15.71 4.06 -17.36
N ALA A 31 15.61 5.14 -16.59
CA ALA A 31 14.81 6.29 -16.95
C ALA A 31 15.38 7.00 -18.18
N GLU A 32 16.70 7.22 -18.25
CA GLU A 32 17.36 7.79 -19.42
C GLU A 32 17.15 6.93 -20.67
N GLN A 33 17.28 5.62 -20.54
CA GLN A 33 17.02 4.67 -21.63
C GLN A 33 15.58 4.76 -22.16
N LEU A 34 14.60 4.84 -21.26
CA LEU A 34 13.19 5.00 -21.65
C LEU A 34 12.91 6.35 -22.31
N GLN A 35 13.53 7.43 -21.82
CA GLN A 35 13.41 8.76 -22.42
C GLN A 35 13.99 8.81 -23.84
N MET A 36 15.13 8.15 -24.09
CA MET A 36 15.70 8.03 -25.44
C MET A 36 14.76 7.32 -26.42
N LEU A 37 13.92 6.40 -25.93
CA LEU A 37 12.91 5.70 -26.71
C LEU A 37 11.58 6.48 -26.81
N GLY A 38 11.52 7.71 -26.27
CA GLY A 38 10.36 8.60 -26.34
C GLY A 38 9.31 8.40 -25.24
N ALA A 39 9.60 7.63 -24.19
CA ALA A 39 8.69 7.48 -23.05
C ALA A 39 8.83 8.62 -22.02
N GLU A 40 7.72 9.05 -21.43
CA GLU A 40 7.74 9.96 -20.27
C GLU A 40 8.05 9.14 -19.00
N THR A 41 9.04 9.56 -18.21
CA THR A 41 9.42 8.87 -16.97
C THR A 41 9.06 9.68 -15.73
N ILE A 42 8.57 8.98 -14.71
CA ILE A 42 8.14 9.56 -13.44
C ILE A 42 9.03 9.01 -12.32
N LEU A 43 9.84 9.90 -11.73
CA LEU A 43 10.83 9.55 -10.70
C LEU A 43 10.45 10.01 -9.29
N THR A 44 9.21 10.46 -9.11
CA THR A 44 8.70 10.89 -7.79
C THR A 44 8.70 9.73 -6.79
N SER A 45 8.90 10.05 -5.51
CA SER A 45 8.84 9.06 -4.43
C SER A 45 7.42 8.52 -4.23
N ASN A 46 6.42 9.40 -4.33
CA ASN A 46 5.01 9.02 -4.23
C ASN A 46 4.49 8.52 -5.57
N PHE A 47 3.39 7.76 -5.52
CA PHE A 47 2.69 7.31 -6.71
C PHE A 47 2.06 8.50 -7.48
N GLU A 48 2.22 8.51 -8.80
CA GLU A 48 1.66 9.53 -9.71
C GLU A 48 0.43 8.96 -10.44
N PRO A 49 -0.78 9.51 -10.25
CA PRO A 49 -2.01 8.95 -10.82
C PRO A 49 -2.06 8.86 -12.35
N ARG A 50 -1.24 9.65 -13.06
CA ARG A 50 -1.12 9.64 -14.52
C ARG A 50 -0.23 8.51 -15.06
N CYS A 51 0.46 7.76 -14.19
CA CYS A 51 1.28 6.65 -14.64
C CYS A 51 0.42 5.54 -15.27
N THR A 52 1.00 4.90 -16.28
CA THR A 52 0.37 3.84 -17.09
C THR A 52 1.12 2.53 -16.96
N HIS A 53 2.41 2.62 -16.62
CA HIS A 53 3.31 1.50 -16.39
C HIS A 53 4.12 1.73 -15.11
N VAL A 54 4.49 0.65 -14.45
CA VAL A 54 5.52 0.64 -13.41
C VAL A 54 6.58 -0.38 -13.80
N ILE A 55 7.84 0.08 -13.88
CA ILE A 55 9.01 -0.78 -14.09
C ILE A 55 9.58 -1.14 -12.72
N LEU A 56 9.75 -2.44 -12.45
CA LEU A 56 10.17 -2.95 -11.14
C LEU A 56 10.97 -4.25 -11.24
N ASN A 57 11.94 -4.44 -10.34
CA ASN A 57 12.75 -5.67 -10.30
C ASN A 57 11.98 -6.88 -9.76
N LYS A 58 11.01 -6.65 -8.88
CA LYS A 58 10.11 -7.67 -8.33
C LYS A 58 8.91 -7.00 -7.66
N PRO A 59 7.71 -7.60 -7.71
CA PRO A 59 6.56 -7.15 -6.94
C PRO A 59 6.88 -7.09 -5.45
N GLN A 60 6.63 -5.93 -4.83
CA GLN A 60 6.81 -5.73 -3.40
C GLN A 60 5.61 -5.02 -2.80
N ARG A 61 5.31 -5.32 -1.54
CA ARG A 61 4.23 -4.66 -0.79
C ARG A 61 4.64 -3.23 -0.40
N ASN A 62 4.57 -2.31 -1.35
CA ASN A 62 4.82 -0.87 -1.15
C ASN A 62 3.70 -0.03 -1.81
N GLU A 63 3.72 1.28 -1.60
CA GLU A 63 2.70 2.19 -2.13
C GLU A 63 2.58 2.13 -3.66
N LYS A 64 3.70 2.25 -4.37
CA LYS A 64 3.71 2.30 -5.84
C LYS A 64 3.10 1.04 -6.44
N PHE A 65 3.52 -0.12 -5.95
CA PHE A 65 2.98 -1.41 -6.37
C PHE A 65 1.49 -1.52 -6.04
N LEU A 66 1.05 -1.18 -4.83
CA LEU A 66 -0.35 -1.34 -4.44
C LEU A 66 -1.28 -0.38 -5.20
N CYS A 67 -0.87 0.88 -5.42
CA CYS A 67 -1.61 1.82 -6.26
C CYS A 67 -1.69 1.34 -7.71
N ALA A 68 -0.60 0.84 -8.27
CA ALA A 68 -0.56 0.29 -9.63
C ALA A 68 -1.43 -0.97 -9.77
N LEU A 69 -1.39 -1.86 -8.77
CA LEU A 69 -2.27 -3.02 -8.66
C LEU A 69 -3.73 -2.58 -8.65
N VAL A 70 -4.13 -1.69 -7.73
CA VAL A 70 -5.50 -1.16 -7.63
C VAL A 70 -6.00 -0.60 -8.97
N ARG A 71 -5.15 0.18 -9.65
CA ARG A 71 -5.45 0.82 -10.94
C ARG A 71 -5.39 -0.13 -12.14
N GLY A 72 -4.86 -1.34 -11.97
CA GLY A 72 -4.66 -2.29 -13.07
C GLY A 72 -3.67 -1.79 -14.12
N LEU A 73 -2.55 -1.21 -13.68
CA LEU A 73 -1.47 -0.76 -14.57
C LEU A 73 -0.62 -1.93 -15.05
N TRP A 74 0.15 -1.70 -16.11
CA TRP A 74 1.21 -2.61 -16.53
C TRP A 74 2.34 -2.62 -15.50
N LEU A 75 2.62 -3.78 -14.93
CA LEU A 75 3.76 -4.01 -14.04
C LEU A 75 4.82 -4.79 -14.79
N LEU A 76 5.88 -4.11 -15.25
CA LEU A 76 6.88 -4.70 -16.14
C LEU A 76 8.20 -4.96 -15.41
N ASP A 77 8.85 -6.06 -15.77
CA ASP A 77 10.22 -6.36 -15.37
C ASP A 77 11.23 -5.45 -16.08
N THR A 78 12.40 -5.23 -15.46
CA THR A 78 13.44 -4.36 -16.04
C THR A 78 14.02 -4.89 -17.36
N SER A 79 13.85 -6.17 -17.68
CA SER A 79 14.16 -6.72 -19.01
C SER A 79 13.38 -6.04 -20.14
N TYR A 80 12.22 -5.45 -19.88
CA TYR A 80 11.47 -4.66 -20.85
C TYR A 80 12.31 -3.53 -21.44
N VAL A 81 12.99 -2.77 -20.57
CA VAL A 81 13.79 -1.61 -20.98
C VAL A 81 14.97 -2.09 -21.82
N LYS A 82 15.67 -3.14 -21.36
CA LYS A 82 16.84 -3.70 -22.05
C LYS A 82 16.49 -4.16 -23.46
N SER A 83 15.42 -4.93 -23.62
CA SER A 83 14.97 -5.40 -24.94
C SER A 83 14.45 -4.28 -25.83
N SER A 84 13.78 -3.27 -25.26
CA SER A 84 13.29 -2.11 -26.00
C SER A 84 14.44 -1.25 -26.54
N VAL A 85 15.50 -1.05 -25.74
CA VAL A 85 16.73 -0.37 -26.18
C VAL A 85 17.39 -1.13 -27.32
N GLN A 86 17.53 -2.46 -27.19
CA GLN A 86 18.12 -3.29 -28.25
C GLN A 86 17.31 -3.24 -29.56
N SER A 87 16.00 -3.04 -29.46
CA SER A 87 15.09 -2.96 -30.61
C SER A 87 14.87 -1.53 -31.12
N ASN A 88 15.54 -0.54 -30.51
CA ASN A 88 15.36 0.89 -30.76
C ASN A 88 13.88 1.34 -30.81
N SER A 89 13.04 0.69 -30.01
CA SER A 89 11.59 0.94 -29.96
C SER A 89 10.99 0.34 -28.67
N LEU A 90 9.92 0.96 -28.18
CA LEU A 90 9.13 0.38 -27.08
C LEU A 90 8.44 -0.89 -27.56
N LEU A 91 8.78 -2.02 -26.96
CA LEU A 91 8.21 -3.32 -27.31
C LEU A 91 6.81 -3.52 -26.71
N PRO A 92 6.04 -4.50 -27.21
CA PRO A 92 4.81 -4.95 -26.56
C PRO A 92 5.06 -5.46 -25.14
N GLU A 93 4.17 -5.11 -24.23
CA GLU A 93 4.33 -5.26 -22.79
C GLU A 93 4.25 -6.71 -22.31
N GLU A 94 3.47 -7.55 -22.98
CA GLU A 94 2.96 -8.79 -22.37
C GLU A 94 4.03 -9.83 -22.07
N LYS A 95 5.12 -9.83 -22.85
CA LYS A 95 6.26 -10.72 -22.58
C LYS A 95 7.06 -10.27 -21.38
N TYR A 96 6.86 -9.06 -20.89
CA TYR A 96 7.62 -8.46 -19.79
C TYR A 96 6.77 -8.18 -18.56
N GLU A 97 5.47 -8.48 -18.60
CA GLU A 97 4.53 -8.22 -17.51
C GLU A 97 4.62 -9.30 -16.42
N TRP A 98 4.75 -8.86 -15.18
CA TRP A 98 4.71 -9.73 -14.01
C TRP A 98 3.39 -10.50 -13.92
N GLY A 99 3.47 -11.83 -13.85
CA GLY A 99 2.32 -12.73 -13.71
C GLY A 99 1.62 -13.06 -15.03
N ASN A 100 2.07 -12.48 -16.14
CA ASN A 100 1.53 -12.80 -17.46
C ASN A 100 2.03 -14.17 -17.94
N PRO A 101 1.15 -15.09 -18.36
CA PRO A 101 1.55 -16.41 -18.89
C PRO A 101 2.47 -16.33 -20.12
N LYS A 102 2.46 -15.21 -20.86
CA LYS A 102 3.36 -14.98 -22.00
C LYS A 102 4.79 -14.62 -21.57
N ALA A 103 5.00 -14.18 -20.32
CA ALA A 103 6.28 -13.72 -19.80
C ALA A 103 7.09 -14.88 -19.17
N THR A 104 7.37 -15.92 -19.95
CA THR A 104 7.94 -17.18 -19.46
C THR A 104 9.35 -17.04 -18.88
N HIS A 105 10.07 -15.95 -19.17
CA HIS A 105 11.41 -15.69 -18.66
C HIS A 105 11.42 -15.00 -17.28
N ILE A 106 10.28 -14.50 -16.81
CA ILE A 106 10.18 -13.82 -15.51
C ILE A 106 9.84 -14.87 -14.45
N ALA A 107 10.83 -15.21 -13.61
CA ALA A 107 10.65 -16.17 -12.53
C ALA A 107 10.20 -15.49 -11.23
N ALA A 108 9.07 -15.91 -10.67
CA ALA A 108 8.69 -15.58 -9.30
C ALA A 108 9.51 -16.44 -8.32
N THR A 109 10.50 -15.83 -7.66
CA THR A 109 11.48 -16.55 -6.84
C THR A 109 10.94 -17.06 -5.50
N ASN A 110 9.74 -16.66 -5.10
CA ASN A 110 9.06 -17.18 -3.92
C ASN A 110 7.51 -17.05 -4.05
N PRO A 111 6.74 -17.75 -3.19
CA PRO A 111 5.28 -17.76 -3.28
C PRO A 111 4.64 -16.36 -3.15
N SER A 112 5.16 -15.49 -2.28
CA SER A 112 4.60 -14.14 -2.10
C SER A 112 4.71 -13.30 -3.37
N ILE A 113 5.84 -13.37 -4.08
CA ILE A 113 6.03 -12.68 -5.36
C ILE A 113 5.05 -13.21 -6.39
N GLN A 114 4.86 -14.54 -6.43
CA GLN A 114 3.92 -15.18 -7.34
C GLN A 114 2.47 -14.74 -7.09
N THR A 115 2.06 -14.65 -5.82
CA THR A 115 0.73 -14.15 -5.44
C THR A 115 0.52 -12.71 -5.90
N TYR A 116 1.48 -11.81 -5.65
CA TYR A 116 1.41 -10.42 -6.08
C TYR A 116 1.41 -10.26 -7.61
N ALA A 117 2.28 -10.98 -8.31
CA ALA A 117 2.36 -10.97 -9.77
C ALA A 117 1.04 -11.45 -10.39
N SER A 118 0.51 -12.57 -9.91
CA SER A 118 -0.75 -13.13 -10.40
C SER A 118 -1.92 -12.19 -10.16
N ALA A 119 -1.99 -11.54 -8.99
CA ALA A 119 -3.03 -10.56 -8.69
C ALA A 119 -2.96 -9.34 -9.61
N ALA A 120 -1.75 -8.82 -9.86
CA ALA A 120 -1.53 -7.69 -10.76
C ALA A 120 -1.98 -8.00 -12.19
N TYR A 121 -1.55 -9.14 -12.74
CA TYR A 121 -1.96 -9.58 -14.06
C TYR A 121 -3.49 -9.70 -14.16
N ARG A 122 -4.13 -10.43 -13.23
CA ARG A 122 -5.59 -10.59 -13.21
C ARG A 122 -6.32 -9.24 -13.19
N ARG A 123 -5.83 -8.31 -12.39
CA ARG A 123 -6.42 -6.99 -12.22
C ARG A 123 -6.27 -6.15 -13.49
N ARG A 124 -5.09 -6.14 -14.12
CA ARG A 124 -4.85 -5.44 -15.40
C ARG A 124 -5.72 -6.00 -16.51
N VAL A 125 -5.87 -7.33 -16.63
CA VAL A 125 -6.81 -7.97 -17.58
C VAL A 125 -8.25 -7.51 -17.32
N ALA A 126 -8.70 -7.53 -16.06
CA ALA A 126 -10.06 -7.15 -15.73
C ALA A 126 -10.36 -5.69 -16.09
N VAL A 127 -9.45 -4.76 -15.79
CA VAL A 127 -9.57 -3.34 -16.15
C VAL A 127 -9.58 -3.16 -17.67
N GLN A 128 -8.65 -3.79 -18.39
CA GLN A 128 -8.55 -3.70 -19.85
C GLN A 128 -9.82 -4.21 -20.57
N ASN A 129 -10.47 -5.24 -20.01
CA ASN A 129 -11.70 -5.81 -20.55
C ASN A 129 -12.97 -5.03 -20.12
N GLY A 130 -12.82 -3.90 -19.42
CA GLY A 130 -13.96 -3.10 -18.93
C GLY A 130 -14.67 -3.69 -17.71
N ASN A 131 -14.13 -4.76 -17.10
CA ASN A 131 -14.71 -5.46 -15.95
C ASN A 131 -14.05 -5.06 -14.61
N GLY A 132 -13.14 -4.08 -14.62
CA GLY A 132 -12.38 -3.67 -13.46
C GLY A 132 -13.10 -2.62 -12.61
N CYS A 133 -13.93 -3.05 -11.65
CA CYS A 133 -14.51 -2.13 -10.65
C CYS A 133 -13.47 -1.67 -9.63
N ASN A 134 -13.64 -0.48 -9.06
CA ASN A 134 -12.78 0.02 -7.98
C ASN A 134 -12.89 -0.87 -6.72
N PRO A 135 -11.78 -1.44 -6.21
CA PRO A 135 -11.82 -2.50 -5.19
C PRO A 135 -12.34 -2.01 -3.84
N PHE A 136 -12.31 -0.70 -3.60
CA PHE A 136 -12.71 -0.05 -2.36
C PHE A 136 -13.85 0.96 -2.57
N SER A 137 -14.61 0.85 -3.66
CA SER A 137 -15.65 1.81 -4.03
C SER A 137 -16.70 2.05 -2.94
N ASP A 138 -17.05 1.02 -2.16
CA ASP A 138 -18.01 1.13 -1.06
C ASP A 138 -17.36 1.42 0.30
N TRP A 139 -16.05 1.65 0.33
CA TRP A 139 -15.32 1.81 1.58
C TRP A 139 -15.31 3.27 2.04
N ARG A 140 -15.91 3.50 3.21
CA ARG A 140 -15.79 4.72 4.00
C ARG A 140 -14.87 4.41 5.18
N VAL A 141 -13.68 5.02 5.21
CA VAL A 141 -12.53 4.53 5.99
C VAL A 141 -12.03 5.56 7.00
N ILE A 142 -11.80 5.12 8.23
CA ILE A 142 -10.99 5.84 9.22
C ILE A 142 -9.59 5.21 9.30
N LEU A 143 -8.54 6.05 9.28
CA LEU A 143 -7.15 5.64 9.41
C LEU A 143 -6.58 6.06 10.77
N ALA A 144 -6.59 5.13 11.73
CA ALA A 144 -5.97 5.31 13.05
C ALA A 144 -4.57 4.67 13.05
N LEU A 145 -3.68 5.25 12.25
CA LEU A 145 -2.32 4.76 11.98
C LEU A 145 -1.26 5.83 12.29
N PRO A 146 0.02 5.46 12.42
CA PRO A 146 1.13 6.43 12.47
C PRO A 146 1.11 7.41 11.30
N LYS A 147 1.44 8.68 11.55
CA LYS A 147 1.42 9.76 10.53
C LYS A 147 2.21 9.43 9.26
N ASP A 148 3.34 8.74 9.40
CA ASP A 148 4.19 8.28 8.30
C ASP A 148 3.54 7.21 7.41
N LYS A 149 2.54 6.48 7.93
CA LYS A 149 1.77 5.47 7.18
C LYS A 149 0.44 5.98 6.63
N VAL A 150 -0.20 6.93 7.32
CA VAL A 150 -1.55 7.43 6.98
C VAL A 150 -1.61 7.89 5.53
N GLU A 151 -0.66 8.73 5.10
CA GLU A 151 -0.71 9.32 3.76
C GLU A 151 -0.49 8.29 2.64
N SER A 152 0.36 7.30 2.89
CA SER A 152 0.57 6.21 1.94
C SER A 152 -0.68 5.33 1.80
N MET A 153 -1.30 4.98 2.93
CA MET A 153 -2.53 4.18 2.94
C MET A 153 -3.72 4.94 2.36
N ARG A 154 -3.85 6.24 2.67
CA ARG A 154 -4.83 7.16 2.08
C ARG A 154 -4.78 7.08 0.56
N ARG A 155 -3.60 7.29 -0.04
CA ARG A 155 -3.44 7.28 -1.50
C ARG A 155 -3.84 5.94 -2.12
N ILE A 156 -3.46 4.81 -1.53
CA ILE A 156 -3.85 3.48 -2.02
C ILE A 156 -5.38 3.31 -1.99
N LEU A 157 -6.00 3.69 -0.88
CA LEU A 157 -7.44 3.56 -0.67
C LEU A 157 -8.24 4.46 -1.61
N GLU A 158 -7.87 5.75 -1.71
CA GLU A 158 -8.52 6.71 -2.61
C GLU A 158 -8.35 6.32 -4.08
N MET A 159 -7.17 5.82 -4.48
CA MET A 159 -6.97 5.27 -5.83
C MET A 159 -7.87 4.08 -6.13
N GLY A 160 -8.30 3.34 -5.11
CA GLY A 160 -9.24 2.24 -5.24
C GLY A 160 -10.69 2.62 -5.00
N GLY A 161 -10.99 3.92 -4.92
CA GLY A 161 -12.35 4.45 -4.81
C GLY A 161 -12.87 4.62 -3.39
N ALA A 162 -12.04 4.40 -2.36
CA ALA A 162 -12.47 4.63 -0.98
C ALA A 162 -12.64 6.11 -0.67
N SER A 163 -13.56 6.42 0.23
CA SER A 163 -13.69 7.74 0.85
C SER A 163 -13.03 7.74 2.22
N ILE A 164 -12.06 8.62 2.44
CA ILE A 164 -11.42 8.76 3.76
C ILE A 164 -12.24 9.72 4.62
N VAL A 165 -12.73 9.20 5.74
CA VAL A 165 -13.38 9.99 6.79
C VAL A 165 -12.28 10.62 7.63
N SER A 166 -12.07 11.93 7.45
CA SER A 166 -11.11 12.68 8.25
C SER A 166 -11.65 12.83 9.68
N CYS A 167 -10.84 12.47 10.67
CA CYS A 167 -11.18 12.65 12.08
C CYS A 167 -10.10 13.47 12.77
N SER A 168 -10.39 14.73 13.07
CA SER A 168 -9.83 15.38 14.27
C SER A 168 -10.49 14.82 15.54
N GLU A 169 -11.76 14.42 15.41
CA GLU A 169 -12.60 13.73 16.40
C GLU A 169 -13.46 12.69 15.67
N LEU A 170 -13.92 11.64 16.36
CA LEU A 170 -14.77 10.61 15.75
C LEU A 170 -16.12 11.19 15.29
N PRO A 171 -16.70 10.69 14.16
CA PRO A 171 -18.02 11.11 13.73
C PRO A 171 -19.07 10.79 14.80
N ALA A 172 -20.05 11.68 14.97
CA ALA A 172 -21.16 11.45 15.90
C ALA A 172 -21.98 10.21 15.52
N ASP A 173 -22.12 9.95 14.22
CA ASP A 173 -22.74 8.74 13.68
C ASP A 173 -21.68 7.83 13.07
N LEU A 174 -21.39 6.71 13.73
CA LEU A 174 -20.42 5.73 13.26
C LEU A 174 -20.97 4.79 12.17
N SER A 175 -22.28 4.81 11.88
CA SER A 175 -22.88 3.98 10.82
C SER A 175 -22.41 4.38 9.41
N VAL A 176 -21.88 5.59 9.27
CA VAL A 176 -21.27 6.07 8.03
C VAL A 176 -19.89 5.46 7.76
N VAL A 177 -19.30 4.77 8.74
CA VAL A 177 -17.97 4.16 8.64
C VAL A 177 -18.10 2.68 8.36
N THR A 178 -17.36 2.19 7.37
CA THR A 178 -17.37 0.76 6.99
C THR A 178 -16.14 0.02 7.50
N HIS A 179 -14.99 0.70 7.50
CA HIS A 179 -13.70 0.11 7.85
C HIS A 179 -12.91 1.10 8.69
N VAL A 180 -12.19 0.56 9.68
CA VAL A 180 -11.23 1.31 10.50
C VAL A 180 -9.93 0.53 10.49
N PHE A 181 -8.85 1.16 10.04
CA PHE A 181 -7.52 0.57 10.13
C PHE A 181 -6.78 1.12 11.35
N ILE A 182 -6.47 0.25 12.31
CA ILE A 182 -5.95 0.63 13.63
C ILE A 182 -4.58 -0.02 13.88
N ASP A 183 -3.61 0.77 14.35
CA ASP A 183 -2.35 0.30 14.94
C ASP A 183 -2.38 0.47 16.46
N SER A 184 -2.34 -0.64 17.21
CA SER A 184 -2.56 -0.65 18.67
C SER A 184 -1.51 0.16 19.45
N LYS A 185 -0.35 0.43 18.86
CA LYS A 185 0.73 1.14 19.55
C LYS A 185 0.71 2.65 19.31
N LYS A 186 0.04 3.12 18.26
CA LYS A 186 0.20 4.48 17.71
C LYS A 186 -1.04 5.00 16.97
N SER A 187 -2.23 4.56 17.39
CA SER A 187 -3.49 4.95 16.76
C SER A 187 -3.81 6.43 16.88
N GLY A 188 -3.27 7.12 17.90
CA GLY A 188 -3.63 8.49 18.24
C GLY A 188 -5.02 8.62 18.89
N LEU A 189 -5.80 7.53 18.91
CA LEU A 189 -7.11 7.44 19.53
C LEU A 189 -6.99 7.00 21.00
N LYS A 190 -7.87 7.53 21.83
CA LYS A 190 -8.07 7.08 23.21
C LYS A 190 -8.71 5.69 23.24
N ARG A 191 -8.62 5.04 24.40
CA ARG A 191 -9.15 3.68 24.58
C ARG A 191 -10.66 3.64 24.40
N GLU A 192 -11.37 4.65 24.88
CA GLU A 192 -12.82 4.79 24.81
C GLU A 192 -13.30 4.99 23.36
N GLU A 193 -12.53 5.73 22.57
CA GLU A 193 -12.77 5.92 21.14
C GLU A 193 -12.62 4.59 20.38
N ILE A 194 -11.56 3.83 20.69
CA ILE A 194 -11.35 2.51 20.09
C ILE A 194 -12.47 1.53 20.50
N GLN A 195 -12.91 1.57 21.76
CA GLN A 195 -14.05 0.74 22.21
C GLN A 195 -15.34 1.10 21.48
N SER A 196 -15.60 2.40 21.27
CA SER A 196 -16.78 2.88 20.53
C SER A 196 -16.76 2.39 19.07
N LEU A 197 -15.59 2.43 18.43
CA LEU A 197 -15.40 1.89 17.09
C LEU A 197 -15.61 0.37 17.03
N LEU A 198 -15.07 -0.37 18.02
CA LEU A 198 -15.22 -1.82 18.12
C LEU A 198 -16.67 -2.26 18.41
N ALA A 199 -17.46 -1.41 19.07
CA ALA A 199 -18.88 -1.65 19.33
C ALA A 199 -19.79 -1.26 18.15
N SER A 200 -19.26 -0.56 17.15
CA SER A 200 -19.98 -0.20 15.93
C SER A 200 -20.02 -1.35 14.92
N GLU A 201 -20.80 -1.19 13.84
CA GLU A 201 -20.84 -2.15 12.73
C GLU A 201 -19.58 -2.10 11.83
N ALA A 202 -18.69 -1.11 12.03
CA ALA A 202 -17.51 -0.96 11.21
C ALA A 202 -16.48 -2.08 11.46
N LYS A 203 -15.84 -2.54 10.37
CA LYS A 203 -14.75 -3.51 10.46
C LYS A 203 -13.49 -2.85 11.00
N CYS A 204 -13.15 -3.14 12.26
CA CYS A 204 -11.88 -2.72 12.85
C CYS A 204 -10.78 -3.74 12.52
N LEU A 205 -9.82 -3.33 11.67
CA LEU A 205 -8.82 -4.21 11.05
C LEU A 205 -7.41 -3.63 11.21
N LYS A 206 -6.40 -4.48 11.05
CA LYS A 206 -5.00 -4.05 10.89
C LYS A 206 -4.74 -3.64 9.44
N ALA A 207 -3.80 -2.72 9.21
CA ALA A 207 -3.50 -2.20 7.87
C ALA A 207 -2.99 -3.27 6.88
N GLU A 208 -2.52 -4.42 7.37
CA GLU A 208 -2.17 -5.59 6.57
C GLU A 208 -3.35 -6.16 5.76
N TYR A 209 -4.58 -5.81 6.12
CA TYR A 209 -5.76 -6.30 5.42
C TYR A 209 -5.88 -5.74 4.00
N ILE A 210 -5.50 -4.47 3.79
CA ILE A 210 -5.57 -3.81 2.48
C ILE A 210 -4.84 -4.62 1.40
N PRO A 211 -3.53 -4.94 1.54
CA PRO A 211 -2.83 -5.74 0.53
C PRO A 211 -3.33 -7.19 0.46
N ALA A 212 -3.75 -7.78 1.58
CA ALA A 212 -4.32 -9.14 1.58
C ALA A 212 -5.61 -9.22 0.76
N TYR A 213 -6.50 -8.24 0.93
CA TYR A 213 -7.73 -8.08 0.17
C TYR A 213 -7.46 -7.90 -1.33
N LEU A 214 -6.44 -7.11 -1.70
CA LEU A 214 -6.11 -6.86 -3.11
C LEU A 214 -5.57 -8.08 -3.84
N VAL A 215 -4.84 -8.97 -3.16
CA VAL A 215 -4.31 -10.19 -3.80
C VAL A 215 -5.31 -11.34 -3.83
N ASN A 216 -6.41 -11.19 -3.10
CA ASN A 216 -7.59 -12.04 -3.08
C ASN A 216 -7.27 -13.52 -3.26
N ASP A 217 -6.51 -14.05 -2.32
CA ASP A 217 -6.37 -15.49 -2.17
C ASP A 217 -7.53 -15.94 -1.29
N SER A 218 -8.42 -16.79 -1.83
CA SER A 218 -9.58 -17.38 -1.13
C SER A 218 -9.24 -18.10 0.17
N SER A 219 -7.94 -18.22 0.50
CA SER A 219 -7.38 -18.71 1.74
C SER A 219 -7.19 -17.66 2.84
N PHE A 220 -7.45 -16.37 2.57
CA PHE A 220 -7.17 -15.31 3.54
C PHE A 220 -8.24 -15.24 4.64
N ASP A 221 -7.83 -15.61 5.86
CA ASP A 221 -8.66 -15.55 7.06
C ASP A 221 -8.72 -14.12 7.62
N GLU A 222 -9.80 -13.41 7.33
CA GLU A 222 -10.08 -12.05 7.82
C GLU A 222 -9.96 -11.94 9.35
N THR A 223 -10.24 -13.02 10.10
CA THR A 223 -10.19 -12.99 11.57
C THR A 223 -8.78 -12.69 12.10
N LYS A 224 -7.73 -13.10 11.39
CA LYS A 224 -6.33 -12.87 11.81
C LYS A 224 -5.93 -11.39 11.79
N LEU A 225 -6.61 -10.60 10.95
CA LEU A 225 -6.36 -9.17 10.81
C LEU A 225 -7.46 -8.32 11.43
N LYS A 226 -8.43 -8.92 12.12
CA LYS A 226 -9.26 -8.17 13.05
C LYS A 226 -8.38 -7.51 14.10
N PHE A 227 -8.71 -6.26 14.41
CA PHE A 227 -8.09 -5.54 15.49
C PHE A 227 -8.72 -5.96 16.80
N GLU A 228 -7.89 -6.29 17.78
CA GLU A 228 -8.32 -6.56 19.14
C GLU A 228 -7.63 -5.59 20.09
N LEU A 229 -8.40 -5.06 21.03
CA LEU A 229 -7.88 -4.14 22.02
C LEU A 229 -7.00 -4.90 23.03
N PRO A 230 -5.73 -4.51 23.24
CA PRO A 230 -4.89 -5.17 24.23
C PRO A 230 -5.49 -5.07 25.63
N PRO A 231 -5.29 -6.10 26.48
CA PRO A 231 -5.68 -6.03 27.89
C PRO A 231 -4.97 -4.87 28.57
N GLU A 232 -5.64 -4.24 29.55
CA GLU A 232 -5.00 -3.20 30.35
C GLU A 232 -3.78 -3.80 31.07
N ARG A 233 -2.62 -3.15 30.89
CA ARG A 233 -1.47 -3.50 31.72
C ARG A 233 -1.82 -3.09 33.14
N ALA A 234 -2.00 -4.07 34.02
CA ALA A 234 -2.03 -3.83 35.46
C ALA A 234 -0.83 -2.95 35.83
N SER A 235 -1.10 -1.81 36.46
CA SER A 235 -0.07 -0.92 36.98
C SER A 235 0.90 -1.75 37.83
N ARG A 236 2.17 -1.82 37.43
CA ARG A 236 3.23 -2.30 38.33
C ARG A 236 3.22 -1.36 39.51
N ASN A 237 2.75 -1.84 40.66
CA ASN A 237 2.89 -1.14 41.93
C ASN A 237 4.39 -0.90 42.18
N GLU A 238 4.83 0.34 42.00
CA GLU A 238 6.07 0.83 42.62
C GLU A 238 5.83 1.00 44.12
N SER A 239 5.75 -0.12 44.82
CA SER A 239 5.75 -0.16 46.28
C SER A 239 6.59 -1.34 46.71
N ASN A 240 7.92 -1.17 46.61
CA ASN A 240 8.92 -1.84 47.45
C ASN A 240 10.32 -1.37 47.05
N PHE A 241 10.67 -0.14 47.41
CA PHE A 241 12.07 0.21 47.65
C PHE A 241 12.18 1.21 48.80
N SER A 242 11.84 0.74 50.01
CA SER A 242 12.12 1.43 51.25
C SER A 242 12.69 0.45 52.28
N SER A 243 13.98 0.12 52.11
CA SER A 243 14.90 -0.26 53.19
C SER A 243 16.29 -0.35 52.54
N SER A 244 17.17 0.63 52.68
CA SER A 244 18.03 0.69 53.86
C SER A 244 18.65 2.08 54.00
N ARG A 245 18.40 2.72 55.13
CA ARG A 245 19.14 3.88 55.63
C ARG A 245 20.03 3.38 56.78
N SER A 246 21.20 3.99 56.92
CA SER A 246 22.23 3.81 57.98
C SER A 246 23.36 2.86 57.54
N THR A 247 24.62 3.28 57.42
CA THR A 247 25.36 4.15 58.34
C THR A 247 26.27 5.14 57.62
N ARG A 248 26.24 6.37 58.15
CA ARG A 248 27.13 7.49 57.86
C ARG A 248 28.39 7.31 58.72
N ARG A 249 29.59 7.30 58.13
CA ARG A 249 30.83 7.63 58.84
C ARG A 249 31.62 8.64 58.03
N THR A 250 31.53 9.89 58.48
CA THR A 250 32.44 10.98 58.19
C THR A 250 33.69 10.85 59.07
N SER A 251 34.88 10.93 58.48
CA SER A 251 36.06 11.47 59.18
C SER A 251 37.05 12.07 58.18
N THR A 252 37.32 13.34 58.42
CA THR A 252 38.19 14.32 57.77
C THR A 252 39.68 14.13 58.06
N ARG A 253 40.54 14.66 57.15
CA ARG A 253 41.93 15.15 57.31
C ARG A 253 43.00 14.10 57.70
N SER A 254 44.21 14.09 57.14
CA SER A 254 45.09 15.19 56.71
C SER A 254 45.88 14.85 55.45
#